data_AF-A0A838YWA6-F1
#
_entry.id   AF-A0A838YWA6-F1
#
_cell.length_a   1.000
_cell.length_b   1.000
_cell.length_c   1.000
_cell.angle_alpha   90.00
_cell.angle_beta   90.00
_cell.angle_gamma   90.00
#
_symmetry.space_group_name_H-M   'P 1'
#
loop_
_entity.id
_entity.type
_entity.pdbx_description
1 polymer ?
#
loop_
_entity_poly.entity_id
_entity_poly.type
_entity_poly.pdbx_seq_one_letter_code
_entity_poly.pdbx_strand_id
1 'polypeptide(L)' 'SERKILVGTGDRSEKIRTYNFPQGRMTDHRIKLTQHNLDQIMDGDIKSICDALLAENQLAMLSKLEEE' A
#
# COMPACT_ATOMS: atom_id res chain seq x y z
N SER A 1 -9.50 7.60 -20.38
CA SER A 1 -10.40 6.86 -19.49
C SER A 1 -9.84 6.90 -18.09
N GLU A 2 -10.64 7.25 -17.08
CA GLU A 2 -10.22 7.34 -15.67
C GLU A 2 -9.52 6.06 -15.18
N ARG A 3 -9.99 4.89 -15.64
CA ARG A 3 -9.34 3.59 -15.40
C ARG A 3 -7.85 3.59 -15.74
N LYS A 4 -7.44 4.22 -16.84
CA LYS A 4 -6.03 4.23 -17.27
C LYS A 4 -5.16 5.05 -16.32
N ILE A 5 -5.72 6.07 -15.68
CA ILE A 5 -5.02 6.88 -14.67
C ILE A 5 -4.84 6.07 -13.39
N LEU A 6 -5.88 5.36 -12.95
CA LEU A 6 -5.85 4.56 -11.71
C LEU A 6 -4.97 3.30 -11.80
N VAL A 7 -4.94 2.66 -12.96
CA VAL A 7 -4.15 1.43 -13.18
C VAL A 7 -2.72 1.76 -13.61
N GLY A 8 -2.48 2.97 -14.14
CA GLY A 8 -1.18 3.38 -14.66
C GLY A 8 -0.84 2.73 -16.00
N THR A 9 0.46 2.57 -16.24
CA THR A 9 1.01 1.97 -17.47
C THR A 9 1.14 0.45 -17.35
N GLY A 10 1.04 -0.08 -16.13
CA GLY A 10 1.24 -1.50 -15.83
C GLY A 10 2.73 -1.88 -15.67
N ASP A 11 3.62 -0.90 -15.58
CA ASP A 11 5.04 -1.15 -15.34
C ASP A 11 5.30 -1.70 -13.93
N ARG A 12 6.34 -2.52 -13.79
CA ARG A 12 6.74 -3.15 -12.52
C ARG A 12 7.22 -2.12 -11.49
N SER A 13 7.67 -0.95 -11.93
CA SER A 13 8.04 0.15 -11.03
C SER A 13 6.82 0.76 -10.34
N GLU A 14 5.66 0.76 -10.99
CA GLU A 14 4.39 1.33 -10.51
C GLU A 14 3.60 0.38 -9.58
N LYS A 15 4.17 -0.79 -9.23
CA LYS A 15 3.49 -1.77 -8.38
C LYS A 15 3.15 -1.19 -7.00
N ILE A 16 1.92 -1.40 -6.57
CA ILE A 16 1.44 -0.93 -5.27
C ILE A 16 1.87 -1.89 -4.14
N ARG A 17 1.84 -3.21 -4.40
CA ARG A 17 2.18 -4.25 -3.42
C ARG A 17 2.98 -5.38 -4.06
N THR A 18 3.70 -6.13 -3.24
CA THR A 18 4.35 -7.39 -3.62
C THR A 18 3.97 -8.46 -2.60
N TYR A 19 3.31 -9.52 -3.08
CA TYR A 19 2.94 -10.70 -2.31
C TYR A 19 4.00 -11.78 -2.56
N ASN A 20 4.68 -12.24 -1.52
CA ASN A 20 5.76 -13.21 -1.59
C ASN A 20 5.39 -14.45 -0.76
N PHE A 21 4.80 -15.43 -1.43
CA PHE A 21 4.32 -16.68 -0.81
C PHE A 21 5.44 -17.53 -0.19
N PRO A 22 6.60 -17.77 -0.84
CA PRO A 22 7.67 -18.56 -0.23
C PRO A 22 8.20 -17.99 1.10
N GLN A 23 8.12 -16.68 1.29
CA GLN A 23 8.57 -15.99 2.51
C GLN A 23 7.40 -15.51 3.39
N GLY A 24 6.15 -15.87 3.04
CA GLY A 24 4.95 -15.54 3.81
C GLY A 24 4.73 -14.03 4.04
N ARG A 25 5.21 -13.15 3.14
CA ARG A 25 5.20 -11.70 3.37
C ARG A 25 4.53 -10.91 2.28
N MET A 26 3.97 -9.76 2.67
CA MET A 26 3.48 -8.73 1.78
C MET A 26 4.23 -7.42 2.05
N THR A 27 4.70 -6.77 0.99
CA THR A 27 5.27 -5.43 1.04
C THR A 27 4.38 -4.45 0.28
N ASP A 28 3.94 -3.36 0.92
CA ASP A 28 3.26 -2.23 0.30
C ASP A 28 4.27 -1.12 -0.02
N HIS A 29 4.41 -0.78 -1.31
CA HIS A 29 5.44 0.15 -1.79
C HIS A 29 5.05 1.62 -1.61
N ARG A 30 3.77 1.92 -1.36
CA ARG A 30 3.32 3.31 -1.13
C ARG A 30 3.96 3.92 0.11
N ILE A 31 4.03 3.11 1.17
CA ILE A 31 4.52 3.53 2.50
C ILE A 31 5.71 2.68 2.98
N LYS A 32 6.23 1.79 2.12
CA LYS A 32 7.31 0.83 2.41
C LYS A 32 7.03 -0.09 3.60
N LEU A 33 5.76 -0.38 3.89
CA LEU A 33 5.33 -1.29 4.95
C LEU A 33 5.54 -2.75 4.52
N THR A 34 6.15 -3.56 5.37
CA THR A 34 6.25 -5.01 5.16
C THR A 34 5.61 -5.76 6.32
N GLN A 35 4.72 -6.70 6.02
CA GLN A 35 4.10 -7.61 6.99
C GLN A 35 4.41 -9.08 6.64
N HIS A 36 4.54 -9.93 7.65
CA HIS A 36 4.96 -11.34 7.53
C HIS A 36 3.83 -12.35 7.78
N ASN A 37 2.58 -11.90 7.74
CA ASN A 37 1.38 -12.69 7.97
C ASN A 37 0.53 -12.78 6.69
N LEU A 38 1.17 -13.11 5.55
CA LEU A 38 0.52 -13.14 4.25
C LEU A 38 -0.78 -13.95 4.25
N ASP A 39 -0.80 -15.12 4.89
CA ASP A 39 -1.97 -16.00 4.90
C ASP A 39 -3.18 -15.30 5.54
N GLN A 40 -2.98 -14.63 6.68
CA GLN A 40 -4.05 -13.87 7.36
C GLN A 40 -4.56 -12.70 6.51
N ILE A 41 -3.64 -12.00 5.82
CA ILE A 41 -3.97 -10.92 4.90
C ILE A 41 -4.85 -11.44 3.76
N MET A 42 -4.51 -12.62 3.22
CA MET A 42 -5.28 -13.25 2.14
C MET A 42 -6.64 -13.79 2.61
N ASP A 43 -6.74 -14.19 3.87
CA ASP A 43 -7.99 -14.58 4.53
C ASP A 43 -8.90 -13.38 4.92
N GLY A 44 -8.44 -12.16 4.67
CA GLY A 44 -9.23 -10.93 4.82
C GLY A 44 -8.85 -10.05 6.01
N ASP A 45 -7.82 -10.40 6.78
CA ASP A 45 -7.27 -9.54 7.84
C ASP A 45 -6.40 -8.41 7.25
N ILE A 46 -7.07 -7.50 6.54
CA ILE A 46 -6.45 -6.36 5.84
C ILE A 46 -6.58 -5.05 6.61
N LYS A 47 -7.30 -5.06 7.74
CA LYS A 47 -7.65 -3.83 8.47
C LYS A 47 -6.40 -3.09 8.93
N SER A 48 -5.40 -3.82 9.44
CA SER A 48 -4.12 -3.26 9.86
C SER A 48 -3.41 -2.49 8.73
N ILE A 49 -3.46 -3.01 7.50
CA ILE A 49 -2.85 -2.39 6.32
C ILE A 49 -3.61 -1.14 5.92
N CYS A 50 -4.95 -1.19 5.92
CA CYS A 50 -5.78 -0.03 5.60
C CYS A 50 -5.58 1.11 6.60
N ASP A 51 -5.56 0.80 7.90
CA ASP A 51 -5.36 1.79 8.95
C ASP A 51 -3.99 2.47 8.82
N ALA A 52 -2.92 1.70 8.54
CA ALA A 52 -1.58 2.26 8.29
C ALA A 52 -1.53 3.20 7.08
N LEU A 53 -2.21 2.84 5.97
CA LEU A 53 -2.27 3.68 4.78
C LEU A 53 -3.07 4.98 4.99
N LEU A 54 -4.16 4.91 5.76
CA LEU A 54 -4.95 6.08 6.12
C LEU A 54 -4.16 7.04 7.00
N ALA A 55 -3.45 6.52 8.01
CA ALA A 55 -2.63 7.32 8.90
C ALA A 55 -1.52 8.06 8.12
N GLU A 56 -0.80 7.37 7.23
CA GLU A 56 0.23 7.99 6.40
C GLU A 56 -0.35 9.07 5.48
N ASN A 57 -1.52 8.83 4.90
CA ASN A 57 -2.20 9.82 4.06
C ASN A 57 -2.57 11.08 4.85
N GLN A 58 -3.14 10.91 6.05
CA GLN A 58 -3.45 12.03 6.94
C GLN A 58 -2.20 12.84 7.32
N LEU A 59 -1.10 12.16 7.65
CA LEU A 59 0.18 12.81 7.94
C LEU A 59 0.70 13.59 6.74
N ALA A 60 0.65 13.00 5.53
CA ALA A 60 1.06 13.67 4.31
C ALA A 60 0.18 14.89 3.96
N MET A 61 -1.12 14.84 4.27
CA MET A 61 -2.03 15.98 4.10
C MET A 61 -1.71 17.11 5.09
N LEU A 62 -1.48 16.78 6.36
CA LEU A 62 -1.11 17.77 7.38
C LEU A 62 0.21 18.45 7.05
N SER A 63 1.23 17.68 6.65
CA SER A 63 2.54 18.22 6.24
C SER A 63 2.42 19.21 5.08
N LYS A 64 1.52 18.94 4.10
CA LYS A 64 1.29 19.86 2.98
C LYS A 64 0.61 21.16 3.42
N LEU A 65 -0.29 21.09 4.39
CA LEU A 65 -0.96 22.28 4.95
C LEU A 65 -0.01 23.13 5.80
N GLU A 66 1.03 22.54 6.40
CA GLU A 66 2.06 23.28 7.14
C GLU A 66 3.09 23.96 6.22
N GLU A 67 3.25 23.47 4.99
CA GLU A 67 4.14 24.05 3.97
C GLU A 67 3.50 25.23 3.21
N GLU A 68 2.17 25.39 3.27
CA GLU A 68 1.40 26.51 2.71
C GLU A 68 1.18 27.65 3.71
#